data_AF-A0A969EQZ4-F1
#
_entry.id   AF-A0A969EQZ4-F1
#
_cell.length_a   1.000
_cell.length_b   1.000
_cell.length_c   1.000
_cell.angle_alpha   90.00
_cell.angle_beta   90.00
_cell.angle_gamma   90.00
#
_symmetry.space_group_name_H-M   'P 1'
#
loop_
_entity.id
_entity.type
_entity.pdbx_description
1 polymer ?
#
loop_
_entity_poly.entity_id
_entity_poly.type
_entity_poly.pdbx_seq_one_letter_code
_entity_poly.pdbx_strand_id
1 'polypeptide(L)'
;MTAVLAVANPLTRTIISGLAGGGPLCLICRLGYLAAWQPERVRLALIPELHQGALNAVVIRMRVTLLERQDQAQPIPGPAAPPAAEIMRQHNLLTLLQQRVTDTQRLIPFTVSPHLLRQTLLALPDATRESLLAELAGLRYLPGPDDREVDRFCLWQLHQWDQTPFLESNNEPSTR
;
A
#
# COMPACT_ATOMS: atom_id res chain seq x y z
N MET A 1 25.80 -1.16 -28.34
CA MET A 1 24.73 -2.00 -27.75
C MET A 1 25.23 -2.48 -26.41
N THR A 2 24.90 -1.78 -25.34
CA THR A 2 25.49 -2.02 -24.02
C THR A 2 24.44 -2.71 -23.17
N ALA A 3 24.69 -3.98 -22.81
CA ALA A 3 23.84 -4.75 -21.92
C ALA A 3 23.93 -4.17 -20.50
N VAL A 4 22.83 -3.64 -19.99
CA VAL A 4 22.70 -3.31 -18.57
C VAL A 4 22.35 -4.60 -17.85
N LEU A 5 23.29 -5.10 -17.06
CA LEU A 5 23.07 -6.18 -16.09
C LEU A 5 22.04 -5.71 -15.08
N ALA A 6 20.80 -6.18 -15.24
CA ALA A 6 19.79 -6.09 -14.20
C ALA A 6 20.26 -6.97 -13.03
N VAL A 7 20.64 -6.33 -11.92
CA VAL A 7 20.84 -7.01 -10.63
C VAL A 7 19.48 -7.54 -10.19
N ALA A 8 19.24 -8.82 -10.49
CA ALA A 8 18.01 -9.52 -10.15
C ALA A 8 17.94 -9.72 -8.63
N ASN A 9 17.21 -8.84 -7.93
CA ASN A 9 16.91 -9.00 -6.52
C ASN A 9 15.71 -9.96 -6.34
N PRO A 10 15.80 -11.00 -5.48
CA PRO A 10 14.70 -11.93 -5.22
C PRO A 10 13.41 -11.28 -4.70
N LEU A 11 13.45 -10.06 -4.14
CA LEU A 11 12.25 -9.32 -3.72
C LEU A 11 11.47 -8.70 -4.89
N THR A 12 12.09 -8.54 -6.06
CA THR A 12 11.46 -8.01 -7.28
C THR A 12 10.72 -9.10 -8.06
N ARG A 13 10.89 -10.38 -7.68
CA ARG A 13 10.39 -11.53 -8.44
C ARG A 13 9.08 -12.08 -7.91
N THR A 14 8.09 -11.20 -7.77
CA THR A 14 6.70 -11.69 -7.86
C THR A 14 5.81 -10.69 -8.58
N ILE A 15 6.18 -10.47 -9.84
CA ILE A 15 5.31 -9.92 -10.86
C ILE A 15 4.23 -10.98 -11.13
N ILE A 16 3.11 -10.90 -10.42
CA ILE A 16 1.88 -11.50 -10.91
C ILE A 16 1.33 -10.49 -11.91
N SER A 17 1.36 -10.86 -13.18
CA SER A 17 0.71 -10.11 -14.26
C SER A 17 -0.74 -9.84 -13.84
N GLY A 18 -1.08 -8.57 -13.58
CA GLY A 18 -2.45 -8.19 -13.26
C GLY A 18 -3.36 -8.61 -14.40
N LEU A 19 -4.37 -9.45 -14.08
CA LEU A 19 -5.45 -9.82 -14.99
C LEU A 19 -6.22 -8.53 -15.35
N ALA A 20 -5.81 -7.95 -16.48
CA ALA A 20 -6.41 -6.89 -17.32
C ALA A 20 -5.34 -5.94 -17.96
N GLY A 21 -4.03 -6.12 -17.73
CA GLY A 21 -3.05 -5.21 -18.35
C GLY A 21 -1.57 -5.58 -18.26
N GLY A 22 -1.18 -6.72 -17.67
CA GLY A 22 0.18 -7.25 -17.76
C GLY A 22 1.31 -6.44 -17.08
N GLY A 23 1.01 -5.28 -16.49
CA GLY A 23 1.98 -4.43 -15.82
C GLY A 23 2.41 -4.96 -14.44
N PRO A 24 3.61 -4.56 -13.96
CA PRO A 24 4.08 -4.90 -12.62
C PRO A 24 3.21 -4.20 -11.56
N LEU A 25 2.79 -4.96 -10.55
CA LEU A 25 2.10 -4.44 -9.37
C LEU A 25 3.09 -4.26 -8.22
N CYS A 26 2.95 -3.18 -7.44
CA CYS A 26 3.70 -3.07 -6.19
C CYS A 26 3.23 -4.13 -5.17
N LEU A 27 4.05 -4.39 -4.16
CA LEU A 27 3.77 -5.42 -3.15
C LEU A 27 2.41 -5.22 -2.48
N ILE A 28 2.06 -3.98 -2.13
CA ILE A 28 0.77 -3.66 -1.51
C ILE A 28 -0.38 -3.89 -2.50
N CYS A 29 -0.26 -3.44 -3.75
CA CYS A 29 -1.26 -3.70 -4.79
C CYS A 29 -1.54 -5.20 -4.99
N ARG A 30 -0.49 -6.02 -4.89
CA ARG A 30 -0.58 -7.48 -4.99
C ARG A 30 -1.34 -8.11 -3.83
N LEU A 31 -1.32 -7.52 -2.63
CA LEU A 31 -2.09 -8.03 -1.49
C LEU A 31 -3.59 -8.10 -1.77
N GLY A 32 -4.13 -7.17 -2.55
CA GLY A 32 -5.55 -7.21 -2.95
C GLY A 32 -5.92 -8.49 -3.69
N TYR A 33 -5.05 -8.94 -4.61
CA TYR A 33 -5.26 -10.20 -5.34
C TYR A 33 -5.10 -11.41 -4.45
N LEU A 34 -4.21 -11.35 -3.47
CA LEU A 34 -3.94 -12.46 -2.55
C LEU A 34 -4.83 -12.46 -1.31
N ALA A 35 -5.69 -11.45 -1.14
CA ALA A 35 -6.40 -11.20 0.13
C ALA A 35 -7.20 -12.41 0.62
N ALA A 36 -7.84 -13.16 -0.28
CA ALA A 36 -8.61 -14.35 0.07
C ALA A 36 -7.75 -15.58 0.45
N TRP A 37 -6.47 -15.58 0.06
CA TRP A 37 -5.48 -16.66 0.28
C TRP A 37 -4.43 -16.32 1.35
N GLN A 38 -4.28 -15.04 1.69
CA GLN A 38 -3.45 -14.52 2.77
C GLN A 38 -4.28 -13.58 3.67
N PRO A 39 -5.40 -14.06 4.24
CA PRO A 39 -6.37 -13.21 4.95
C PRO A 39 -5.78 -12.51 6.17
N GLU A 40 -4.76 -13.10 6.80
CA GLU A 40 -4.07 -12.56 7.97
C GLU A 40 -3.29 -11.27 7.66
N ARG A 41 -2.89 -11.07 6.40
CA ARG A 41 -2.11 -9.92 5.93
C ARG A 41 -2.94 -8.72 5.53
N VAL A 42 -4.26 -8.87 5.47
CA VAL A 42 -5.15 -7.87 4.91
C VAL A 42 -6.31 -7.60 5.86
N ARG A 43 -6.74 -6.36 5.91
CA ARG A 43 -7.94 -5.91 6.63
C ARG A 43 -8.89 -5.22 5.66
N LEU A 44 -10.18 -5.36 5.88
CA LEU A 44 -11.21 -4.76 5.03
C LEU A 44 -11.84 -3.56 5.73
N ALA A 45 -12.00 -2.46 5.01
CA ALA A 45 -12.62 -1.24 5.51
C ALA A 45 -13.51 -0.59 4.44
N LEU A 46 -14.65 -0.04 4.85
CA LEU A 46 -15.48 0.81 3.99
C LEU A 46 -14.84 2.19 3.86
N ILE A 47 -14.28 2.47 2.68
CA ILE A 47 -13.63 3.74 2.32
C ILE A 47 -14.11 4.11 0.90
N PRO A 48 -15.36 4.56 0.74
CA PRO A 48 -15.91 4.91 -0.57
C PRO A 48 -15.22 6.12 -1.21
N GLU A 49 -14.65 7.03 -0.41
CA GLU A 49 -14.05 8.28 -0.88
C GLU A 49 -12.71 8.11 -1.61
N LEU A 50 -12.04 6.97 -1.46
CA LEU A 50 -10.76 6.69 -2.10
C LEU A 50 -10.85 5.40 -2.92
N HIS A 51 -10.36 5.44 -4.15
CA HIS A 51 -10.11 4.21 -4.90
C HIS A 51 -8.88 3.49 -4.33
N GLN A 52 -8.79 2.16 -4.55
CA GLN A 52 -7.76 1.33 -3.93
C GLN A 52 -6.33 1.77 -4.26
N GLY A 53 -6.07 2.23 -5.49
CA GLY A 53 -4.76 2.74 -5.91
C GLY A 53 -4.30 3.95 -5.09
N ALA A 54 -5.14 4.98 -4.98
CA ALA A 54 -4.87 6.15 -4.14
C ALA A 54 -4.72 5.77 -2.67
N LEU A 55 -5.58 4.90 -2.14
CA LEU A 55 -5.46 4.44 -0.76
C LEU A 55 -4.10 3.78 -0.50
N ASN A 56 -3.66 2.89 -1.40
CA ASN A 56 -2.35 2.25 -1.32
C ASN A 56 -1.22 3.28 -1.34
N ALA A 57 -1.28 4.28 -2.23
CA ALA A 57 -0.27 5.34 -2.30
C ALA A 57 -0.18 6.14 -0.99
N VAL A 58 -1.32 6.49 -0.39
CA VAL A 58 -1.37 7.20 0.89
C VAL A 58 -0.79 6.33 2.02
N VAL A 59 -1.16 5.05 2.07
CA VAL A 59 -0.62 4.10 3.07
C VAL A 59 0.88 3.92 2.94
N ILE A 60 1.42 3.80 1.72
CA ILE A 60 2.87 3.71 1.49
C ILE A 60 3.56 4.96 2.03
N ARG A 61 3.08 6.14 1.63
CA ARG A 61 3.67 7.41 2.07
C ARG A 61 3.67 7.55 3.59
N MET A 62 2.54 7.25 4.24
CA MET A 62 2.41 7.25 5.69
C MET A 62 3.41 6.31 6.35
N ARG A 63 3.50 5.06 5.88
CA ARG A 63 4.42 4.06 6.45
C ARG A 63 5.88 4.45 6.26
N VAL A 64 6.26 4.95 5.09
CA VAL A 64 7.63 5.42 4.83
C VAL A 64 8.01 6.54 5.81
N THR A 65 7.16 7.56 5.98
CA THR A 65 7.43 8.66 6.94
C THR A 65 7.59 8.16 8.38
N LEU A 66 6.80 7.16 8.79
CA LEU A 66 6.94 6.58 10.12
C LEU A 66 8.21 5.74 10.30
N LEU A 67 8.57 4.95 9.28
CA LEU A 67 9.75 4.11 9.28
C LEU A 67 11.05 4.94 9.20
N GLU A 68 11.05 6.01 8.42
CA GLU A 68 12.16 6.97 8.34
C GLU A 68 12.52 7.52 9.73
N ARG A 69 11.52 7.89 10.55
CA ARG A 69 11.76 8.31 11.93
C ARG A 69 12.37 7.20 12.79
N GLN A 70 11.92 5.97 12.61
CA GLN A 70 12.42 4.82 13.37
C GLN A 70 13.88 4.48 12.99
N ASP A 71 14.23 4.67 11.72
CA ASP A 71 15.57 4.42 11.18
C ASP A 71 16.58 5.52 11.53
N GLN A 72 16.12 6.77 11.71
CA GLN A 72 16.92 7.93 12.13
C GLN A 72 17.50 7.87 13.57
N ALA A 73 17.52 6.69 14.21
CA ALA A 73 18.43 6.41 15.32
C ALA A 73 19.92 6.37 14.88
N GLN A 74 20.20 6.45 13.57
CA GLN A 74 21.51 6.80 13.02
C GLN A 74 21.40 8.08 12.16
N PRO A 75 22.33 9.05 12.28
CA PRO A 75 22.25 10.31 11.55
C PRO A 75 22.58 10.09 10.07
N ILE A 76 21.56 10.00 9.24
CA ILE A 76 21.70 9.98 7.78
C ILE A 76 21.81 11.44 7.29
N PRO A 77 22.83 11.81 6.50
CA PRO A 77 22.84 13.10 5.81
C PRO A 77 21.82 13.04 4.66
N GLY A 78 20.67 13.66 4.85
CA GLY A 78 19.57 13.73 3.89
C GLY A 78 18.73 14.99 4.08
N PRO A 79 17.71 15.23 3.22
CA PRO A 79 16.81 16.38 3.36
C PRO A 79 16.20 16.41 4.76
N ALA A 80 15.94 17.62 5.28
CA ALA A 80 15.53 17.83 6.67
C ALA A 80 14.40 16.86 7.08
N ALA A 81 14.62 16.13 8.18
CA ALA A 81 13.66 15.17 8.71
C ALA A 81 12.25 15.81 8.82
N PRO A 82 11.17 15.05 8.51
CA PRO A 82 9.82 15.59 8.56
C PRO A 82 9.51 16.16 9.97
N PRO A 83 8.83 17.32 10.07
CA PRO A 83 8.50 17.92 11.37
C PRO A 83 7.71 16.94 12.25
N ALA A 84 7.94 16.98 13.57
CA ALA A 84 7.25 16.10 14.53
C ALA A 84 5.71 16.15 14.40
N ALA A 85 5.16 17.31 14.06
CA ALA A 85 3.73 17.50 13.80
C ALA A 85 3.23 16.71 12.58
N GLU A 86 4.03 16.62 11.52
CA GLU A 86 3.68 15.85 10.32
C GLU A 86 3.70 14.34 10.63
N ILE A 87 4.69 13.87 11.38
CA ILE A 87 4.74 12.47 11.83
C ILE A 87 3.52 12.12 12.68
N MET A 88 3.16 12.97 13.65
CA MET A 88 1.95 12.77 14.46
C MET A 88 0.69 12.73 13.60
N ARG A 89 0.61 13.61 12.59
CA ARG A 89 -0.51 13.62 11.64
C ARG A 89 -0.59 12.30 10.86
N GLN A 90 0.52 11.81 10.31
CA GLN A 90 0.53 10.54 9.56
C GLN A 90 0.19 9.35 10.46
N HIS A 91 0.69 9.33 11.70
CA HIS A 91 0.32 8.32 12.70
C HIS A 91 -1.18 8.34 12.99
N ASN A 92 -1.75 9.51 13.26
CA ASN A 92 -3.19 9.66 13.55
C ASN A 92 -4.05 9.22 12.37
N LEU A 93 -3.65 9.54 11.14
CA LEU A 93 -4.36 9.09 9.93
C LEU A 93 -4.35 7.58 9.77
N LEU A 94 -3.21 6.91 9.98
CA LEU A 94 -3.15 5.45 9.97
C LEU A 94 -4.03 4.84 11.05
N THR A 95 -4.02 5.39 12.27
CA THR A 95 -4.89 4.94 13.36
C THR A 95 -6.36 5.08 13.01
N LEU A 96 -6.78 6.18 12.39
CA LEU A 96 -8.15 6.36 11.91
C LEU A 96 -8.54 5.32 10.84
N LEU A 97 -7.63 4.99 9.92
CA LEU A 97 -7.87 3.93 8.94
C LEU A 97 -8.05 2.56 9.62
N GLN A 98 -7.25 2.25 10.64
CA GLN A 98 -7.41 1.01 11.41
C GLN A 98 -8.70 1.00 12.23
N GLN A 99 -9.10 2.13 12.82
CA GLN A 99 -10.39 2.23 13.51
C GLN A 99 -11.54 1.93 12.54
N ARG A 100 -11.45 2.43 11.31
CA ARG A 100 -12.47 2.17 10.29
C ARG A 100 -12.57 0.71 9.89
N VAL A 101 -11.48 -0.06 9.93
CA VAL A 101 -11.53 -1.53 9.81
C VAL A 101 -12.43 -2.09 10.90
N THR A 102 -12.17 -1.73 12.16
CA THR A 102 -12.97 -2.22 13.30
C THR A 102 -14.45 -1.85 13.15
N ASP A 103 -14.74 -0.62 12.76
CA ASP A 103 -16.13 -0.18 12.56
C ASP A 103 -16.80 -0.93 11.40
N THR A 104 -16.08 -1.15 10.30
CA THR A 104 -16.57 -1.94 9.16
C THR A 104 -16.91 -3.36 9.58
N GLN A 105 -16.05 -4.01 10.36
CA GLN A 105 -16.27 -5.38 10.84
C GLN A 105 -17.46 -5.48 11.80
N ARG A 106 -17.75 -4.44 12.57
CA ARG A 106 -18.94 -4.39 13.43
C ARG A 106 -20.22 -4.26 12.62
N LEU A 107 -20.20 -3.44 11.57
CA LEU A 107 -21.37 -3.20 10.71
C LEU A 107 -21.61 -4.35 9.73
N ILE A 108 -20.54 -4.99 9.25
CA ILE A 108 -20.59 -6.04 8.23
C ILE A 108 -19.75 -7.24 8.71
N PRO A 109 -20.32 -8.15 9.52
CA PRO A 109 -19.53 -9.18 10.21
C PRO A 109 -18.73 -10.12 9.29
N PHE A 110 -19.19 -10.36 8.06
CA PHE A 110 -18.45 -11.20 7.12
C PHE A 110 -17.21 -10.52 6.51
N THR A 111 -16.95 -9.24 6.80
CA THR A 111 -15.71 -8.54 6.41
C THR A 111 -14.59 -8.69 7.44
N VAL A 112 -14.77 -9.49 8.51
CA VAL A 112 -13.70 -9.82 9.47
C VAL A 112 -12.48 -10.41 8.78
N SER A 113 -12.69 -11.16 7.68
CA SER A 113 -11.62 -11.71 6.85
C SER A 113 -12.02 -11.67 5.37
N PRO A 114 -11.10 -11.35 4.44
CA PRO A 114 -11.38 -11.46 3.01
C PRO A 114 -11.76 -12.88 2.57
N HIS A 115 -11.26 -13.90 3.26
CA HIS A 115 -11.64 -15.29 3.00
C HIS A 115 -13.12 -15.53 3.30
N LEU A 116 -13.59 -15.07 4.47
CA LEU A 116 -14.98 -15.20 4.88
C LEU A 116 -15.91 -14.45 3.93
N LEU A 117 -15.57 -13.19 3.60
CA LEU A 117 -16.32 -12.41 2.63
C LEU A 117 -16.46 -13.15 1.29
N ARG A 118 -15.37 -13.72 0.77
CA ARG A 118 -15.40 -14.50 -0.48
C ARG A 118 -16.33 -15.70 -0.36
N GLN A 119 -16.25 -16.46 0.72
CA GLN A 119 -17.13 -17.62 0.94
C GLN A 119 -18.60 -17.21 1.06
N THR A 120 -18.89 -16.14 1.79
CA THR A 120 -20.24 -15.57 1.90
C THR A 120 -20.78 -15.19 0.53
N LEU A 121 -20.02 -14.43 -0.28
CA LEU A 121 -20.44 -14.03 -1.62
C LEU A 121 -20.70 -15.23 -2.55
N LEU A 122 -19.87 -16.28 -2.47
CA LEU A 122 -20.04 -17.49 -3.27
C LEU A 122 -21.25 -18.33 -2.86
N ALA A 123 -21.67 -18.25 -1.59
CA ALA A 123 -22.84 -18.96 -1.10
C ALA A 123 -24.18 -18.30 -1.49
N LEU A 124 -24.14 -17.06 -1.97
CA LEU A 124 -25.35 -16.30 -2.33
C LEU A 124 -25.81 -16.59 -3.77
N PRO A 125 -27.13 -16.61 -4.03
CA PRO A 125 -27.69 -16.57 -5.38
C PRO A 125 -27.21 -15.34 -6.17
N ASP A 126 -27.14 -15.43 -7.50
CA ASP A 126 -26.55 -14.38 -8.34
C ASP A 126 -27.20 -12.99 -8.11
N ALA A 127 -28.53 -12.89 -8.12
CA ALA A 127 -29.23 -11.63 -7.89
C ALA A 127 -28.93 -11.00 -6.52
N THR A 128 -28.85 -11.81 -5.46
CA THR A 128 -28.51 -11.35 -4.11
C THR A 128 -27.03 -10.95 -4.02
N ARG A 129 -26.15 -11.72 -4.66
CA ARG A 129 -24.72 -11.43 -4.73
C ARG A 129 -24.46 -10.10 -5.43
N GLU A 130 -25.13 -9.83 -6.54
CA GLU A 130 -25.00 -8.57 -7.29
C GLU A 130 -25.46 -7.37 -6.46
N SER A 131 -26.61 -7.45 -5.80
CA SER A 131 -27.09 -6.40 -4.89
C SER A 131 -26.09 -6.13 -3.77
N LEU A 132 -25.58 -7.18 -3.14
CA LEU A 132 -24.60 -7.05 -2.05
C LEU A 132 -23.26 -6.47 -2.56
N LEU A 133 -22.80 -6.87 -3.74
CA LEU A 133 -21.58 -6.31 -4.33
C LEU A 133 -21.70 -4.80 -4.59
N ALA A 134 -22.89 -4.31 -4.95
CA ALA A 134 -23.15 -2.88 -5.09
C ALA A 134 -23.02 -2.13 -3.75
N GLU A 135 -23.56 -2.71 -2.66
CA GLU A 135 -23.40 -2.17 -1.30
C GLU A 135 -21.93 -2.18 -0.84
N LEU A 136 -21.17 -3.19 -1.26
CA LEU A 136 -19.75 -3.34 -0.96
C LEU A 136 -18.82 -2.59 -1.94
N ALA A 137 -19.35 -1.77 -2.85
CA ALA A 137 -18.54 -1.05 -3.84
C ALA A 137 -17.52 -0.08 -3.19
N GLY A 138 -17.79 0.36 -1.95
CA GLY A 138 -16.88 1.18 -1.14
C GLY A 138 -15.84 0.38 -0.33
N LEU A 139 -15.88 -0.96 -0.37
CA LEU A 139 -14.98 -1.79 0.42
C LEU A 139 -13.56 -1.74 -0.16
N ARG A 140 -12.59 -1.50 0.70
CA ARG A 140 -11.17 -1.45 0.39
C ARG A 140 -10.40 -2.38 1.28
N TYR A 141 -9.22 -2.77 0.82
CA TYR A 141 -8.28 -3.48 1.64
C TYR A 141 -7.17 -2.55 2.16
N LEU A 142 -6.70 -2.87 3.36
CA LEU A 142 -5.55 -2.27 4.01
C LEU A 142 -4.56 -3.39 4.36
N PRO A 143 -3.24 -3.16 4.24
CA PRO A 143 -2.27 -4.07 4.83
C PRO A 143 -2.47 -4.19 6.34
N GLY A 144 -2.23 -5.40 6.87
CA GLY A 144 -2.20 -5.63 8.30
C GLY A 144 -1.18 -4.70 8.98
N PRO A 145 -1.48 -4.16 10.17
CA PRO A 145 -0.59 -3.21 10.85
C PRO A 145 0.82 -3.77 11.07
N ASP A 146 0.93 -5.09 11.33
CA ASP A 146 2.19 -5.77 11.64
C ASP A 146 2.78 -6.55 10.45
N ASP A 147 2.39 -6.24 9.21
CA ASP A 147 2.91 -6.91 8.01
C ASP A 147 4.37 -6.53 7.73
N ARG A 148 5.29 -7.37 8.21
CA ARG A 148 6.75 -7.18 8.08
C ARG A 148 7.26 -7.11 6.65
N GLU A 149 6.58 -7.74 5.68
CA GLU A 149 6.99 -7.64 4.28
C GLU A 149 6.63 -6.28 3.69
N VAL A 150 5.49 -5.72 4.12
CA VAL A 150 5.10 -4.35 3.75
C VAL A 150 6.07 -3.35 4.36
N ASP A 151 6.48 -3.54 5.61
CA ASP A 151 7.46 -2.66 6.24
C ASP A 151 8.82 -2.76 5.53
N ARG A 152 9.29 -3.97 5.21
CA ARG A 152 10.51 -4.17 4.40
C ARG A 152 10.41 -3.51 3.03
N PHE A 153 9.26 -3.60 2.38
CA PHE A 153 9.01 -2.93 1.11
C PHE A 153 9.08 -1.40 1.26
N CYS A 154 8.48 -0.83 2.30
CA CYS A 154 8.53 0.61 2.55
C CYS A 154 9.94 1.09 2.91
N LEU A 155 10.70 0.34 3.71
CA LEU A 155 12.12 0.62 3.98
C LEU A 155 12.96 0.56 2.70
N TRP A 156 12.73 -0.44 1.84
CA TRP A 156 13.41 -0.50 0.55
C TRP A 156 13.09 0.72 -0.32
N GLN A 157 11.83 1.19 -0.36
CA GLN A 157 11.45 2.41 -1.07
C GLN A 157 12.18 3.64 -0.51
N LEU A 158 12.29 3.77 0.81
CA LEU A 158 13.04 4.84 1.47
C LEU A 158 14.50 4.88 1.00
N HIS A 159 15.20 3.74 1.05
CA HIS A 159 16.62 3.68 0.65
C HIS A 159 16.86 3.78 -0.87
N GLN A 160 15.87 3.47 -1.71
CA GLN A 160 15.96 3.70 -3.16
C GLN A 160 15.77 5.17 -3.52
N TRP A 161 14.98 5.93 -2.76
CA TRP A 161 14.84 7.37 -2.95
C TRP A 161 16.17 8.10 -2.73
N ASP A 162 17.00 7.66 -1.79
CA ASP A 162 18.33 8.22 -1.53
C ASP A 162 19.36 7.93 -2.64
N GLN A 163 19.11 6.94 -3.49
CA GLN A 163 20.05 6.52 -4.55
C GLN A 163 19.70 7.05 -5.94
N THR A 164 18.64 7.85 -6.08
CA THR A 164 18.34 8.51 -7.35
C THR A 164 19.09 9.84 -7.36
N PRO A 165 20.19 10.00 -8.13
CA PRO A 165 20.77 11.32 -8.32
C PRO A 165 19.67 12.20 -8.91
N PHE A 166 19.31 13.27 -8.19
CA PHE A 166 18.55 14.36 -8.76
C PHE A 166 19.29 14.72 -10.05
N LEU A 167 18.67 14.48 -11.20
CA LEU A 167 19.15 15.06 -12.44
C LEU A 167 19.05 16.57 -12.22
N GLU A 168 20.16 17.19 -11.82
CA GLU A 168 20.41 18.61 -12.01
C GLU A 168 20.31 18.84 -13.51
N SER A 169 19.10 19.08 -13.99
CA SER A 169 18.87 19.57 -15.33
C SER A 169 19.47 20.97 -15.38
N ASN A 170 20.67 21.03 -15.95
CA ASN A 170 21.32 22.18 -16.56
C ASN A 170 20.34 23.33 -16.86
N ASN A 171 20.39 24.37 -16.05
CA ASN A 171 20.02 25.72 -16.47
C ASN A 171 21.28 26.59 -16.38
N GLU A 172 22.22 26.35 -17.29
CA GLU A 172 23.09 27.45 -17.71
C GLU A 172 22.22 28.42 -18.52
N PRO A 173 22.18 29.71 -18.17
CA PRO A 173 21.47 30.70 -18.97
C PRO A 173 22.25 30.88 -20.27
N SER A 174 21.63 30.47 -21.39
CA SER A 174 22.09 30.81 -22.72
C SER A 174 22.23 32.33 -22.81
N THR A 175 23.47 32.80 -22.77
CA THR A 175 23.85 34.15 -23.12
C THR A 175 24.70 34.09 -24.38
N ARG A 176 24.17 34.76 -25.42
CA ARG A 176 24.73 35.08 -26.74
C ARG A 176 24.46 34.08 -27.85
#